data_AF-A0A8T4EC41-F1
#
_entry.id   AF-A0A8T4EC41-F1
#
_cell.length_a   1.000
_cell.length_b   1.000
_cell.length_c   1.000
_cell.angle_alpha   90.00
_cell.angle_beta   90.00
_cell.angle_gamma   90.00
#
_symmetry.space_group_name_H-M   'P 1'
#
loop_
_entity.id
_entity.type
_entity.pdbx_description
1 polymer ?
#
loop_
_entity_poly.entity_id
_entity_poly.type
_entity_poly.pdbx_seq_one_letter_code
_entity_poly.pdbx_strand_id
1 'polypeptide(L)'
;MSHDAKPWYKNIWLQRIFYITCAILSLPAMSFAIQLTSDATGLSNFNYGVFILNEVTGPIVMLNFIFILFFIGLCMVFIFKAFSIQEDLPID
;
A
#
# COMPACT_ATOMS: atom_id res chain seq x y z
N MET A 1 34.16 -24.91 -10.00
CA MET A 1 32.71 -24.90 -10.25
C MET A 1 32.00 -25.07 -8.92
N SER A 2 31.83 -24.00 -8.14
CA SER A 2 30.92 -24.07 -6.98
C SER A 2 29.50 -23.99 -7.54
N HIS A 3 28.74 -25.05 -7.33
CA HIS A 3 27.29 -25.01 -7.44
C HIS A 3 26.75 -24.19 -6.26
N ASP A 4 27.00 -22.88 -6.25
CA ASP A 4 26.29 -21.98 -5.35
C ASP A 4 24.88 -21.82 -5.90
N ALA A 5 24.03 -22.78 -5.58
CA ALA A 5 22.60 -22.70 -5.81
C ALA A 5 22.11 -21.37 -5.22
N LYS A 6 21.69 -20.44 -6.10
CA LYS A 6 21.11 -19.15 -5.70
C LYS A 6 20.05 -19.48 -4.65
N PRO A 7 20.17 -18.97 -3.41
CA PRO A 7 19.29 -19.41 -2.34
C PRO A 7 17.84 -19.12 -2.73
N TRP A 8 16.93 -20.05 -2.43
CA TRP A 8 15.55 -20.08 -2.93
C TRP A 8 14.76 -18.76 -2.77
N TYR A 9 15.10 -17.92 -1.79
CA TYR A 9 14.51 -16.59 -1.58
C TYR A 9 15.00 -15.50 -2.56
N LYS A 10 16.08 -15.76 -3.32
CA LYS A 10 16.59 -14.92 -4.41
C LYS A 10 15.97 -15.25 -5.76
N ASN A 11 15.02 -16.18 -5.81
CA ASN A 11 14.25 -16.44 -7.02
C ASN A 11 13.45 -15.18 -7.37
N ILE A 12 13.70 -14.64 -8.57
CA ILE A 12 13.14 -13.37 -9.04
C ILE A 12 11.62 -13.44 -9.10
N TRP A 13 11.06 -14.58 -9.50
CA TRP A 13 9.62 -14.84 -9.45
C TRP A 13 9.04 -14.75 -8.03
N LEU A 14 9.76 -15.22 -7.01
CA LEU A 14 9.30 -15.16 -5.62
C LEU A 14 9.30 -13.72 -5.12
N GLN A 15 10.33 -12.94 -5.47
CA GLN A 15 10.37 -11.50 -5.16
C GLN A 15 9.25 -10.73 -5.86
N ARG A 16 8.98 -11.03 -7.13
CA ARG A 16 7.86 -10.44 -7.88
C ARG A 16 6.51 -10.74 -7.23
N ILE A 17 6.25 -12.00 -6.89
CA ILE A 17 5.02 -12.41 -6.21
C ILE A 17 4.90 -11.69 -4.87
N PHE A 18 5.99 -11.61 -4.09
CA PHE A 18 5.99 -10.87 -2.82
C PHE A 18 5.60 -9.40 -2.99
N TYR A 19 6.19 -8.67 -3.94
CA TYR A 19 5.85 -7.26 -4.18
C TYR A 19 4.42 -7.09 -4.71
N ILE A 20 3.93 -7.99 -5.55
CA ILE A 20 2.54 -7.97 -6.03
C ILE A 20 1.58 -8.24 -4.87
N THR A 21 1.87 -9.21 -4.00
CA THR A 21 1.08 -9.46 -2.80
C THR A 21 1.08 -8.25 -1.87
N CYS A 22 2.22 -7.60 -1.65
CA CYS A 22 2.29 -6.34 -0.89
C CYS A 22 1.46 -5.21 -1.53
N ALA A 23 1.47 -5.09 -2.86
CA ALA A 23 0.63 -4.14 -3.58
C ALA A 23 -0.86 -4.42 -3.37
N ILE A 24 -1.28 -5.69 -3.48
CA ILE A 24 -2.68 -6.08 -3.23
C ILE A 24 -3.07 -5.82 -1.77
N LEU A 25 -2.21 -6.16 -0.81
CA LEU A 25 -2.46 -5.94 0.62
C LEU A 25 -2.50 -4.45 1.01
N SER A 26 -1.92 -3.56 0.21
CA SER A 26 -2.01 -2.10 0.44
C SER A 26 -3.43 -1.56 0.30
N LEU A 27 -4.28 -2.21 -0.51
CA LEU A 27 -5.68 -1.80 -0.71
C LEU A 27 -6.57 -2.02 0.53
N PRO A 28 -6.63 -3.23 1.14
CA PRO A 28 -7.36 -3.41 2.39
C PRO A 28 -6.70 -2.65 3.55
N ALA A 29 -5.36 -2.50 3.55
CA ALA A 29 -4.66 -1.69 4.55
C ALA A 29 -5.10 -0.21 4.49
N MET A 30 -5.33 0.32 3.29
CA MET A 30 -5.90 1.67 3.10
C MET A 30 -7.28 1.80 3.74
N SER A 31 -8.19 0.85 3.47
CA SER A 31 -9.53 0.84 4.07
C SER A 31 -9.48 0.80 5.59
N PHE A 32 -8.62 -0.06 6.15
CA PHE A 32 -8.41 -0.17 7.58
C PHE A 32 -7.83 1.11 8.20
N ALA A 33 -6.88 1.76 7.54
CA ALA A 33 -6.29 3.02 8.01
C ALA A 33 -7.30 4.17 8.01
N ILE A 34 -8.18 4.24 7.00
CA ILE A 34 -9.28 5.22 6.95
C ILE A 34 -10.26 4.96 8.09
N GLN A 35 -10.60 3.69 8.35
CA GLN A 35 -11.50 3.33 9.44
C GLN A 35 -10.92 3.70 10.81
N LEU A 36 -9.64 3.36 11.06
CA LEU A 36 -8.93 3.77 12.27
C LEU A 36 -8.89 5.29 12.44
N THR A 37 -8.63 6.02 11.36
CA THR A 37 -8.61 7.49 11.39
C THR A 37 -10.00 8.04 11.68
N SER A 38 -11.04 7.46 11.08
CA SER A 38 -12.43 7.81 11.32
C SER A 38 -12.86 7.56 12.77
N ASP A 39 -12.41 6.46 13.37
CA ASP A 39 -12.71 6.13 14.77
C ASP A 39 -11.91 7.01 15.74
N ALA A 40 -10.62 7.25 15.48
CA ALA A 40 -9.77 8.10 16.31
C ALA A 40 -10.20 9.57 16.32
N THR A 41 -10.71 10.07 15.19
CA THR A 41 -11.21 11.45 15.06
C THR A 41 -12.68 11.59 15.48
N GLY A 42 -13.34 10.49 15.84
CA GLY A 42 -14.75 10.47 16.23
C GLY A 42 -15.71 10.73 15.07
N LEU A 43 -15.23 10.73 13.82
CA LEU A 43 -16.06 10.91 12.63
C LEU A 43 -17.10 9.79 12.50
N SER A 44 -16.78 8.57 12.95
CA SER A 44 -17.74 7.45 12.97
C SER A 44 -18.91 7.68 13.95
N ASN A 45 -18.75 8.56 14.93
CA ASN A 45 -19.81 8.93 15.88
C ASN A 45 -20.65 10.14 15.43
N PHE A 46 -20.24 10.83 14.35
CA PHE A 46 -21.02 11.93 13.77
C PHE A 46 -22.22 11.39 13.00
N ASN A 47 -23.27 11.02 13.73
CA ASN A 47 -24.55 10.57 13.19
C ASN A 47 -25.50 11.76 12.97
N TYR A 48 -25.14 12.69 12.10
CA TYR A 48 -26.10 13.65 11.54
C TYR A 48 -26.40 13.20 10.11
N GLY A 49 -27.68 12.94 9.80
CA GLY A 49 -28.15 12.37 8.52
C GLY A 49 -27.83 13.17 7.25
N VAL A 50 -26.99 14.20 7.35
CA VAL A 50 -26.37 14.94 6.25
C VAL A 50 -24.90 15.16 6.64
N PHE A 51 -23.97 14.67 5.82
CA PHE A 51 -22.54 14.89 6.03
C PHE A 51 -22.23 16.38 5.78
N ILE A 52 -22.13 17.17 6.85
CA ILE A 52 -21.81 18.59 6.75
C ILE A 52 -20.29 18.74 6.86
N LEU A 53 -19.67 19.25 5.79
CA LEU A 53 -18.28 19.68 5.80
C LEU A 53 -18.21 20.98 6.62
N ASN A 54 -17.79 20.86 7.88
CA ASN A 54 -17.61 21.97 8.82
C ASN A 54 -16.12 22.10 9.15
N GLU A 55 -15.73 23.12 9.90
CA GLU A 55 -14.37 23.40 10.35
C GLU A 55 -13.71 22.21 11.08
N VAL A 56 -14.52 21.33 11.70
CA VAL A 56 -14.05 20.13 12.40
C VAL A 56 -13.93 18.92 11.47
N THR A 57 -14.94 18.66 10.64
CA THR A 57 -15.00 17.47 9.77
C THR A 57 -14.17 17.63 8.49
N GLY A 58 -13.96 18.87 8.03
CA GLY A 58 -13.16 19.19 6.85
C GLY A 58 -11.71 18.72 6.94
N PRO A 59 -10.95 19.08 7.99
CA PRO A 59 -9.58 18.60 8.20
C PRO A 59 -9.47 17.08 8.29
N ILE A 60 -10.45 16.42 8.91
CA ILE A 60 -10.49 14.95 9.04
C ILE A 60 -10.66 14.28 7.67
N VAL A 61 -11.55 14.80 6.82
CA VAL A 61 -11.73 14.31 5.45
C VAL A 61 -10.47 14.54 4.61
N MET A 62 -9.83 15.70 4.75
CA MET A 62 -8.54 16.01 4.12
C MET A 62 -7.45 15.01 4.56
N LEU A 63 -7.41 14.64 5.83
CA LEU A 63 -6.48 13.64 6.34
C LEU A 63 -6.70 12.26 5.70
N ASN A 64 -7.96 11.82 5.60
CA ASN A 64 -8.31 10.58 4.90
C ASN A 64 -7.90 10.63 3.41
N PHE A 65 -8.07 11.76 2.75
CA PHE A 65 -7.63 11.94 1.36
C PHE A 65 -6.11 11.82 1.22
N ILE A 66 -5.34 12.38 2.16
CA ILE A 66 -3.88 12.22 2.19
C ILE A 66 -3.49 10.76 2.38
N PHE A 67 -4.18 10.02 3.26
CA PHE A 67 -3.94 8.59 3.42
C PHE A 67 -4.22 7.80 2.14
N ILE A 68 -5.32 8.09 1.45
CA ILE A 68 -5.63 7.45 0.16
C ILE A 68 -4.50 7.69 -0.85
N LEU A 69 -4.05 8.95 -1.01
CA LEU A 69 -2.94 9.28 -1.91
C LEU A 69 -1.64 8.56 -1.53
N PHE A 70 -1.34 8.48 -0.23
CA PHE A 70 -0.17 7.77 0.27
C PHE A 70 -0.22 6.27 -0.07
N PHE A 71 -1.35 5.60 0.17
CA PHE A 71 -1.51 4.17 -0.12
C PHE A 71 -1.51 3.87 -1.62
N ILE A 72 -2.12 4.74 -2.45
CA ILE A 72 -2.04 4.62 -3.92
C ILE A 72 -0.59 4.76 -4.39
N GLY A 73 0.15 5.75 -3.87
CA GLY A 73 1.57 5.92 -4.19
C GLY A 73 2.41 4.72 -3.76
N LEU A 74 2.17 4.20 -2.56
CA LEU A 74 2.84 3.01 -2.03
C LEU A 74 2.53 1.76 -2.86
N CYS A 75 1.28 1.60 -3.32
CA CYS A 75 0.90 0.55 -4.27
C CYS A 75 1.66 0.68 -5.59
N MET A 76 1.72 1.88 -6.18
CA MET A 76 2.49 2.13 -7.40
C MET A 76 3.98 1.81 -7.23
N VAL A 77 4.58 2.15 -6.09
CA VAL A 77 6.00 1.84 -5.81
C VAL A 77 6.23 0.33 -5.77
N PHE A 78 5.34 -0.44 -5.13
CA PHE A 78 5.47 -1.90 -5.10
C PHE A 78 5.26 -2.54 -6.46
N ILE A 79 4.29 -2.05 -7.24
CA ILE A 79 4.09 -2.49 -8.62
C ILE A 79 5.33 -2.19 -9.46
N PHE A 80 5.85 -0.96 -9.38
CA PHE A 80 7.04 -0.56 -10.12
C PHE A 80 8.25 -1.42 -9.75
N LYS A 81 8.47 -1.68 -8.45
CA LYS A 81 9.52 -2.59 -7.98
C LYS A 81 9.31 -4.02 -8.45
N ALA A 82 8.08 -4.52 -8.48
CA ALA A 82 7.80 -5.87 -8.98
C ALA A 82 8.23 -6.02 -10.45
N PHE A 83 7.96 -5.02 -11.28
CA PHE A 83 8.30 -5.07 -12.71
C PHE A 83 9.74 -4.66 -13.03
N SER A 84 10.41 -3.89 -12.16
CA SER A 84 11.80 -3.46 -12.37
C SER A 84 12.84 -4.53 -12.02
N ILE A 85 12.46 -5.62 -11.34
CA ILE A 85 13.39 -6.73 -11.04
C ILE A 85 13.64 -7.51 -12.32
N GLN A 86 14.82 -7.33 -12.91
CA GLN A 86 15.30 -8.07 -14.08
C GLN A 86 16.28 -9.17 -13.65
N GLU A 87 16.35 -10.26 -14.41
CA GLU A 87 17.40 -11.25 -14.21
C GLU A 87 18.69 -10.70 -14.83
N ASP A 88 19.75 -10.57 -14.03
CA ASP A 88 21.09 -10.42 -14.58
C ASP A 88 21.38 -11.70 -15.38
N LEU A 89 21.23 -11.61 -16.70
CA LEU A 89 21.71 -12.63 -17.62
C LEU A 89 23.21 -12.74 -17.39
N PRO A 90 23.75 -13.94 -17.10
CA PRO A 90 25.19 -14.12 -17.10
C PRO A 90 25.68 -13.84 -18.51
N ILE A 91 26.29 -12.67 -18.71
CA ILE A 91 27.14 -12.41 -19.85
C ILE A 91 28.45 -13.11 -19.48
N ASP A 92 28.67 -14.28 -20.10
CA ASP A 92 29.83 -15.18 -20.07
C ASP A 92 30.95 -14.88 -19.05
#